data_AF-A0A1I7N4U3-F1
#
_entry.id   AF-A0A1I7N4U3-F1
#
_cell.length_a   1.000
_cell.length_b   1.000
_cell.length_c   1.000
_cell.angle_alpha   90.00
_cell.angle_beta   90.00
_cell.angle_gamma   90.00
#
_symmetry.space_group_name_H-M   'P 1'
#
loop_
_entity.id
_entity.type
_entity.pdbx_description
1 polymer ?
#
loop_
_entity_poly.entity_id
_entity_poly.type
_entity_poly.pdbx_seq_one_letter_code
_entity_poly.pdbx_strand_id
1 'polypeptide(L)' 'MEELIEKLKQEAGLTEEQARKTLEVLWNYVSDRVPPFFQGQVKKMMGMMQSKENHTSESDEEAF' A
#
# COMPACT_ATOMS: atom_id res chain seq x y z
N MET A 1 2.49 0.51 1.69
CA MET A 1 1.68 1.64 1.17
C MET A 1 2.52 2.90 1.05
N GLU A 2 3.33 3.21 2.06
CA GLU A 2 4.14 4.43 2.12
C GLU A 2 5.08 4.66 0.93
N GLU A 3 5.76 3.64 0.42
CA GLU A 3 6.60 3.78 -0.80
C GLU A 3 5.79 4.27 -2.02
N LEU A 4 4.55 3.80 -2.17
CA LEU A 4 3.69 4.19 -3.28
C LEU A 4 3.12 5.60 -3.07
N ILE A 5 2.85 5.98 -1.82
CA ILE A 5 2.46 7.35 -1.45
C ILE A 5 3.62 8.31 -1.77
N GLU A 6 4.85 7.97 -1.39
CA GLU A 6 6.04 8.76 -1.70
C GLU A 6 6.25 8.89 -3.20
N LYS A 7 6.10 7.81 -3.97
CA LYS A 7 6.14 7.88 -5.44
C LYS A 7 5.08 8.80 -6.02
N LEU A 8 3.84 8.73 -5.53
CA LEU A 8 2.77 9.62 -5.98
C LEU A 8 3.04 11.09 -5.64
N LYS A 9 3.63 11.36 -4.48
CA LYS A 9 4.06 12.71 -4.10
C LYS A 9 5.19 13.22 -4.99
N GLN A 10 6.20 12.41 -5.22
CA GLN A 10 7.42 12.80 -5.96
C GLN A 10 7.20 12.88 -7.47
N GLU A 11 6.54 11.89 -8.06
CA GLU A 11 6.41 11.74 -9.51
C GLU A 11 5.16 12.45 -10.05
N ALA A 12 4.07 12.50 -9.26
CA ALA A 12 2.81 13.13 -9.67
C ALA A 12 2.52 14.46 -8.94
N GLY A 13 3.40 14.89 -8.03
CA GLY A 13 3.26 16.17 -7.32
C GLY A 13 2.06 16.23 -6.37
N LEU A 14 1.53 15.08 -5.96
CA LEU A 14 0.36 15.02 -5.08
C LEU A 14 0.74 15.37 -3.63
N THR A 15 -0.19 15.97 -2.90
CA THR A 15 -0.06 16.05 -1.44
C THR A 15 -0.24 14.65 -0.83
N GLU A 16 0.20 14.45 0.40
CA GLU A 16 0.02 13.16 1.08
C GLU A 16 -1.46 12.75 1.17
N GLU A 17 -2.34 13.69 1.49
CA GLU A 17 -3.79 13.45 1.53
C GLU A 17 -4.33 13.01 0.16
N GLN A 18 -3.90 13.69 -0.91
CA GLN A 18 -4.29 13.34 -2.28
C GLN A 18 -3.76 11.97 -2.70
N ALA A 19 -2.52 11.64 -2.33
CA ALA A 19 -1.91 10.34 -2.62
C ALA A 19 -2.67 9.20 -1.91
N ARG A 20 -2.98 9.36 -0.61
CA ARG A 20 -3.77 8.39 0.16
C ARG A 20 -5.16 8.18 -0.45
N LYS A 21 -5.88 9.27 -0.77
CA LYS A 21 -7.19 9.21 -1.43
C LYS A 21 -7.13 8.58 -2.82
N THR A 22 -6.07 8.85 -3.58
CA THR A 22 -5.88 8.26 -4.92
C THR A 22 -5.76 6.75 -4.84
N LEU A 23 -5.00 6.23 -3.87
CA LEU A 23 -4.84 4.79 -3.65
C LEU A 23 -6.15 4.13 -3.21
N GLU A 24 -6.92 4.79 -2.34
CA GLU A 24 -8.23 4.31 -1.93
C GLU A 24 -9.18 4.18 -3.14
N VAL A 25 -9.29 5.23 -3.95
CA VAL A 25 -10.14 5.23 -5.16
C VAL A 25 -9.70 4.16 -6.15
N LEU A 26 -8.40 4.03 -6.42
CA LEU A 26 -7.86 2.99 -7.30
C LEU A 26 -8.20 1.60 -6.79
N TRP A 27 -8.04 1.35 -5.49
CA TRP A 27 -8.31 0.04 -4.94
C TRP A 27 -9.78 -0.33 -4.93
N ASN A 28 -10.67 0.62 -4.65
CA ASN A 28 -12.11 0.40 -4.75
C ASN A 28 -12.49 0.07 -6.20
N TYR A 29 -11.98 0.85 -7.15
CA TYR A 29 -12.22 0.62 -8.58
C TYR A 29 -11.73 -0.76 -9.05
N VAL A 30 -10.52 -1.16 -8.66
CA VAL A 30 -9.96 -2.46 -9.04
C VAL A 30 -10.76 -3.60 -8.38
N SER A 31 -11.11 -3.47 -7.10
CA SER A 31 -11.85 -4.50 -6.37
C SER A 31 -13.23 -4.78 -6.98
N ASP A 32 -13.93 -3.75 -7.44
CA ASP A 32 -15.24 -3.86 -8.08
C ASP A 32 -15.18 -4.48 -9.47
N ARG A 33 -14.00 -4.43 -10.13
CA ARG A 33 -13.80 -4.91 -11.51
C ARG A 33 -13.16 -6.29 -11.57
N VAL A 34 -12.71 -6.84 -10.45
CA VAL A 34 -12.01 -8.11 -10.41
C VAL A 34 -13.02 -9.28 -10.38
N PRO A 35 -12.88 -10.29 -11.27
CA PRO A 35 -13.75 -11.46 -11.26
C PRO A 35 -13.76 -12.18 -9.89
N PRO A 36 -14.87 -12.84 -9.50
CA PRO A 36 -15.03 -13.44 -8.17
C PRO A 36 -13.90 -14.38 -7.76
N PHE A 37 -13.33 -15.13 -8.71
CA PHE A 37 -12.22 -16.06 -8.47
C PHE A 37 -10.94 -15.37 -7.95
N PHE A 38 -10.71 -14.10 -8.31
CA PHE A 38 -9.49 -13.36 -7.98
C PHE A 38 -9.64 -12.42 -6.77
N GLN A 39 -10.86 -12.24 -6.24
CA GLN A 39 -11.12 -11.34 -5.11
C GLN A 39 -10.28 -11.67 -3.88
N GLY A 40 -10.05 -12.96 -3.61
CA GLY A 40 -9.20 -13.39 -2.49
C GLY A 40 -7.72 -12.99 -2.65
N GLN A 41 -7.19 -13.01 -3.88
CA GLN A 41 -5.80 -12.63 -4.14
C GLN A 41 -5.61 -11.11 -4.02
N VAL A 42 -6.58 -10.32 -4.52
CA VAL A 42 -6.58 -8.86 -4.39
C VAL A 42 -6.68 -8.46 -2.92
N LYS A 43 -7.56 -9.09 -2.14
CA LYS A 43 -7.68 -8.85 -0.70
C LYS A 43 -6.40 -9.21 0.07
N LYS A 44 -5.73 -10.31 -0.31
CA LYS A 44 -4.45 -10.72 0.30
C LYS A 44 -3.33 -9.73 -0.04
N MET A 45 -3.26 -9.26 -1.28
CA MET A 45 -2.31 -8.23 -1.71
C MET A 45 -2.56 -6.91 -0.96
N MET A 46 -3.81 -6.50 -0.82
CA MET A 46 -4.22 -5.32 -0.06
C MET A 46 -3.80 -5.44 1.42
N GLY A 47 -4.07 -6.59 2.04
CA GLY A 47 -3.66 -6.86 3.42
C GLY A 47 -2.13 -6.79 3.59
N MET A 48 -1.36 -7.39 2.68
CA MET A 48 0.10 -7.29 2.72
C MET A 48 0.60 -5.86 2.53
N MET A 49 -0.04 -5.06 1.68
CA MET A 49 0.34 -3.67 1.46
C MET A 49 0.08 -2.76 2.66
N GLN A 50 -0.89 -3.12 3.52
CA GLN A 50 -1.22 -2.43 4.77
C GLN A 50 -0.40 -2.95 5.97
N SER A 51 -0.10 -4.25 6.02
CA SER A 51 0.60 -4.86 7.17
C SER A 51 2.12 -4.65 7.18
N LYS A 52 2.74 -4.35 6.03
CA LYS A 52 4.20 -4.14 5.95
C LYS A 52 4.70 -2.86 6.63
N GLU A 53 3.81 -2.05 7.22
CA GLU A 53 4.15 -0.86 8.02
C GLU A 53 4.50 -1.17 9.49
N ASN A 54 4.23 -2.37 10.02
CA ASN A 54 4.40 -2.66 11.46
C ASN A 54 5.65 -3.49 11.84
N HIS A 55 6.60 -3.74 10.92
CA HIS A 55 7.84 -4.45 11.24
C HIS A 55 9.07 -3.81 10.57
N THR A 56 9.50 -2.66 11.10
CA THR A 56 10.88 -2.18 11.01
C THR A 56 11.21 -1.42 12.28
N SER A 57 11.49 -2.14 13.35
CA SER A 57 12.34 -1.68 14.45
C SER A 57 12.83 -2.89 15.22
N GLU A 58 14.14 -2.94 15.48
CA GLU A 58 14.80 -3.74 16.51
C GLU A 58 15.23 -5.16 16.14
N SER A 59 16.37 -5.29 15.44
CA SER A 59 17.29 -6.44 15.58
C SER A 59 18.67 -6.21 14.93
N ASP A 60 19.30 -5.04 15.09
CA ASP A 60 20.67 -4.76 14.60
C ASP A 60 21.57 -4.08 15.67
N GLU A 61 21.37 -4.38 16.96
CA GLU A 61 22.38 -4.11 18.01
C GLU A 61 22.65 -5.41 18.76
N GLU A 62 23.93 -5.68 19.03
CA GLU A 62 24.52 -6.87 19.66
C GLU A 62 25.07 -7.97 18.74
N ALA A 63 26.16 -7.63 18.05
CA ALA A 63 27.29 -8.55 17.85
C ALA A 63 28.59 -7.75 17.66
N PHE A 64 29.11 -7.18 18.75
CA PHE A 64 30.52 -6.77 18.89
C PHE A 64 31.13 -7.51 20.07
#